data_AF-A0A494SVI0-F1
#
_entry.id   AF-A0A494SVI0-F1
#
_cell.length_a   1.000
_cell.length_b   1.000
_cell.length_c   1.000
_cell.angle_alpha   90.00
_cell.angle_beta   90.00
_cell.angle_gamma   90.00
#
_symmetry.space_group_name_H-M   'P 1'
#
loop_
_entity.id
_entity.type
_entity.pdbx_description
1 polymer ?
#
loop_
_entity_poly.entity_id
_entity_poly.type
_entity_poly.pdbx_seq_one_letter_code
_entity_poly.pdbx_strand_id
1 'polypeptide(L)'
;MPPTDKFFLIIGGANSESTTSRITAEGLHYRRKLLHSKPKNWQAIIDILGESRLRAVIVVLTGNDYNRLLDDEYALVADKMLDALAKVPHTIFIHEQVFLQKEQRGTGPTRPEYEPPVNANAGFNWYDDMTPDQFFGEVPDELRDNVNEMLATHQLNVLPYRTNAERSVMAGRFLEDLDRNLFFRIYIPAGRLYAEEASTLLGLFRDWLNQTGRDSIRQDGYSTPSGQVYEFFGEQTQPQGELGRHFQDFSDFLDSCQSAPEEALDGLIAAGVESRAADMMVTRYAKAGRRLHLDLRQTREQRILSLRHQMEEELLTDNSTATAQSIEWLNQVVPDASPAFSALRDLTRLTRQPDSSVQITVNQQFIGTVSGNVLQNLQGTANLGMDAQELLALIRDHGAAQTASLESSLHELEDEQARNSDRVVARQKLRGFLSSIGRSVSAASIATLQKYLENRLGL
;
A
#
# COMPACT_ATOMS: atom_id res chain seq x y z
N MET A 1 14.66 8.69 -37.52
CA MET A 1 14.26 7.66 -36.53
C MET A 1 12.75 7.70 -36.44
N PRO A 2 12.01 6.58 -36.51
CA PRO A 2 10.57 6.64 -36.30
C PRO A 2 10.31 7.02 -34.83
N PRO A 3 9.21 7.70 -34.51
CA PRO A 3 8.87 7.98 -33.13
C PRO A 3 8.65 6.64 -32.43
N THR A 4 9.42 6.38 -31.37
CA THR A 4 9.21 5.28 -30.42
C THR A 4 7.94 5.57 -29.60
N ASP A 5 6.77 5.53 -30.25
CA ASP A 5 5.51 5.73 -29.56
C ASP A 5 5.24 4.53 -28.64
N LYS A 6 5.45 4.77 -27.35
CA LYS A 6 5.00 3.87 -26.28
C LYS A 6 3.47 3.83 -26.29
N PHE A 7 2.89 2.69 -25.96
CA PHE A 7 1.44 2.54 -25.93
C PHE A 7 0.94 1.85 -24.66
N PHE A 8 -0.33 2.07 -24.34
CA PHE A 8 -1.03 1.38 -23.25
C PHE A 8 -1.86 0.21 -23.79
N LEU A 9 -1.94 -0.87 -23.03
CA LEU A 9 -2.87 -1.96 -23.32
C LEU A 9 -4.08 -1.85 -22.37
N ILE A 10 -5.26 -1.78 -22.96
CA ILE A 10 -6.52 -1.83 -22.22
C ILE A 10 -7.17 -3.19 -22.45
N ILE A 11 -7.39 -3.93 -21.36
CA ILE A 11 -8.00 -5.27 -21.38
C ILE A 11 -9.39 -5.20 -20.74
N GLY A 12 -10.39 -5.71 -21.45
CA GLY A 12 -11.76 -5.81 -20.95
C GLY A 12 -12.60 -4.54 -21.14
N GLY A 13 -13.61 -4.38 -20.29
CA GLY A 13 -14.66 -3.34 -20.38
C GLY A 13 -14.24 -1.95 -19.88
N ALA A 14 -12.96 -1.61 -19.87
CA ALA A 14 -12.43 -0.37 -19.28
C ALA A 14 -12.68 0.90 -20.13
N ASN A 15 -13.84 1.01 -20.77
CA ASN A 15 -14.28 2.22 -21.44
C ASN A 15 -14.82 3.23 -20.41
N SER A 16 -13.99 3.72 -19.50
CA SER A 16 -14.25 5.05 -18.91
C SER A 16 -13.70 6.08 -19.90
N GLU A 17 -14.58 6.88 -20.48
CA GLU A 17 -14.24 8.00 -21.37
C GLU A 17 -13.11 8.87 -20.81
N SER A 18 -13.06 9.03 -19.48
CA SER A 18 -11.99 9.73 -18.77
C SER A 18 -10.61 9.08 -18.88
N THR A 19 -10.50 7.74 -18.90
CA THR A 19 -9.20 7.03 -18.96
C THR A 19 -8.63 7.09 -20.37
N THR A 20 -9.45 6.82 -21.38
CA THR A 20 -9.04 6.93 -22.79
C THR A 20 -8.75 8.38 -23.18
N SER A 21 -9.53 9.35 -22.67
CA SER A 21 -9.28 10.77 -22.92
C SER A 21 -7.98 11.25 -22.28
N ARG A 22 -7.64 10.80 -21.06
CA ARG A 22 -6.35 11.12 -20.41
C ARG A 22 -5.16 10.56 -21.20
N ILE A 23 -5.20 9.28 -21.58
CA ILE A 23 -4.13 8.67 -22.38
C ILE A 23 -3.94 9.42 -23.72
N THR A 24 -5.05 9.80 -24.37
CA THR A 24 -5.01 10.52 -25.64
C THR A 24 -4.55 11.97 -25.47
N ALA A 25 -4.91 12.63 -24.35
CA ALA A 25 -4.48 13.99 -24.03
C ALA A 25 -2.97 14.09 -23.77
N GLU A 26 -2.36 13.02 -23.24
CA GLU A 26 -0.91 12.87 -23.09
C GLU A 26 -0.19 12.53 -24.42
N GLY A 27 -0.93 12.43 -25.53
CA GLY A 27 -0.38 12.11 -26.85
C GLY A 27 0.00 10.63 -27.04
N LEU A 28 -0.44 9.75 -26.13
CA LEU A 28 -0.09 8.33 -26.16
C LEU A 28 -1.16 7.49 -26.85
N HIS A 29 -0.73 6.43 -27.51
CA HIS A 29 -1.64 5.48 -28.15
C HIS A 29 -2.08 4.38 -27.18
N TYR A 30 -3.26 3.82 -27.40
CA TYR A 30 -3.71 2.63 -26.68
C TYR A 30 -4.18 1.54 -27.64
N ARG A 31 -3.99 0.29 -27.24
CA ARG A 31 -4.56 -0.89 -27.90
C ARG A 31 -5.61 -1.50 -27.00
N ARG A 32 -6.74 -1.89 -27.57
CA ARG A 32 -7.83 -2.53 -26.81
C ARG A 32 -7.93 -4.01 -27.15
N LYS A 33 -8.08 -4.83 -26.11
CA LYS A 33 -8.37 -6.27 -26.22
C LYS A 33 -9.50 -6.65 -25.28
N LEU A 34 -10.36 -7.55 -25.75
CA LEU A 34 -11.48 -8.07 -24.97
C LEU A 34 -11.18 -9.51 -24.57
N LEU A 35 -11.43 -9.84 -23.31
CA LEU A 35 -11.31 -11.21 -22.78
C LEU A 35 -12.50 -12.09 -23.18
N HIS A 36 -13.61 -11.48 -23.63
CA HIS A 36 -14.74 -12.16 -24.26
C HIS A 36 -14.42 -12.63 -25.70
N SER A 37 -13.37 -13.44 -25.87
CA SER A 37 -12.85 -13.94 -27.14
C SER A 37 -12.29 -15.37 -26.99
N LYS A 38 -11.87 -15.99 -28.10
CA LYS A 38 -11.27 -17.34 -28.13
C LYS A 38 -9.86 -17.36 -27.50
N PRO A 39 -9.33 -18.51 -27.05
CA PRO A 39 -8.00 -18.60 -26.41
C PRO A 39 -6.87 -18.04 -27.28
N LYS A 40 -6.98 -18.14 -28.62
CA LYS A 40 -6.02 -17.54 -29.56
C LYS A 40 -5.88 -16.02 -29.39
N ASN A 41 -6.95 -15.31 -29.02
CA ASN A 41 -6.85 -13.86 -28.77
C ASN A 41 -6.18 -13.57 -27.41
N TRP A 42 -6.31 -14.45 -26.43
CA TRP A 42 -5.56 -14.34 -25.18
C TRP A 42 -4.07 -14.57 -25.40
N GLN A 43 -3.70 -15.50 -26.28
CA GLN A 43 -2.31 -15.63 -26.72
C GLN A 43 -1.80 -14.33 -27.38
N ALA A 44 -2.61 -13.69 -28.22
CA ALA A 44 -2.24 -12.39 -28.79
C ALA A 44 -2.12 -11.28 -27.73
N ILE A 45 -2.84 -11.37 -26.60
CA ILE A 45 -2.63 -10.47 -25.45
C ILE A 45 -1.25 -10.73 -24.83
N ILE A 46 -0.89 -11.99 -24.60
CA ILE A 46 0.43 -12.38 -24.09
C ILE A 46 1.55 -11.84 -24.99
N ASP A 47 1.39 -11.96 -26.31
CA ASP A 47 2.38 -11.45 -27.27
C ASP A 47 2.53 -9.92 -27.17
N ILE A 48 1.43 -9.19 -26.95
CA ILE A 48 1.46 -7.73 -26.73
C ILE A 48 2.09 -7.38 -25.39
N LEU A 49 1.84 -8.18 -24.34
CA LEU A 49 2.46 -7.99 -23.02
C LEU A 49 3.99 -8.11 -23.07
N GLY A 50 4.52 -8.87 -24.03
CA GLY A 50 5.95 -8.97 -24.28
C GLY A 50 6.55 -7.84 -25.16
N GLU A 51 5.75 -6.91 -25.68
CA GLU A 51 6.28 -5.82 -26.51
C GLU A 51 7.06 -4.80 -25.67
N SER A 52 8.31 -4.50 -26.07
CA SER A 52 9.16 -3.49 -25.40
C SER A 52 8.62 -2.05 -25.44
N ARG A 53 7.58 -1.80 -26.24
CA ARG A 53 6.91 -0.49 -26.35
C ARG A 53 5.70 -0.35 -25.42
N LEU A 54 5.30 -1.42 -24.74
CA LEU A 54 4.18 -1.39 -23.80
C LEU A 54 4.60 -0.58 -22.56
N ARG A 55 3.86 0.49 -22.26
CA ARG A 55 4.11 1.32 -21.07
C ARG A 55 3.47 0.72 -19.83
N ALA A 56 2.19 0.37 -19.93
CA ALA A 56 1.44 -0.25 -18.83
C ALA A 56 0.13 -0.87 -19.32
N VAL A 57 -0.52 -1.61 -18.43
CA VAL A 57 -1.77 -2.32 -18.70
C VAL A 57 -2.86 -1.90 -17.71
N ILE A 58 -4.04 -1.59 -18.22
CA ILE A 58 -5.25 -1.38 -17.41
C ILE A 58 -6.23 -2.49 -17.74
N VAL A 59 -6.62 -3.26 -16.73
CA VAL A 59 -7.53 -4.39 -16.87
C VAL A 59 -8.83 -4.08 -16.14
N VAL A 60 -9.97 -4.36 -16.77
CA VAL A 60 -11.27 -4.42 -16.11
C VAL A 60 -11.84 -5.81 -16.29
N LEU A 61 -12.00 -6.54 -15.18
CA LEU A 61 -12.58 -7.89 -15.18
C LEU A 61 -14.06 -7.83 -14.79
N THR A 62 -14.84 -8.66 -15.47
CA THR A 62 -16.28 -8.88 -15.25
C THR A 62 -16.53 -10.30 -14.76
N GLY A 63 -17.75 -10.60 -14.29
CA GLY A 63 -18.12 -11.97 -13.89
C GLY A 63 -17.98 -13.00 -15.02
N ASN A 64 -18.17 -12.58 -16.27
CA ASN A 64 -17.91 -13.44 -17.43
C ASN A 64 -16.43 -13.76 -17.62
N ASP A 65 -15.54 -12.83 -17.26
CA ASP A 65 -14.10 -13.05 -17.33
C ASP A 65 -13.65 -14.03 -16.23
N TYR A 66 -14.28 -13.97 -15.04
CA TYR A 66 -14.06 -14.94 -13.95
C TYR A 66 -14.38 -16.36 -14.39
N ASN A 67 -15.53 -16.57 -15.05
CA ASN A 67 -15.90 -17.89 -15.57
C ASN A 67 -14.86 -18.44 -16.55
N ARG A 68 -14.31 -17.59 -17.41
CA ARG A 68 -13.31 -17.98 -18.41
C ARG A 68 -11.94 -18.22 -17.82
N LEU A 69 -11.58 -17.53 -16.75
CA LEU A 69 -10.30 -17.73 -16.08
C LEU A 69 -10.15 -19.15 -15.50
N LEU A 70 -11.27 -19.78 -15.13
CA LEU A 70 -11.32 -21.15 -14.60
C LEU A 70 -11.84 -22.19 -15.59
N ASP A 71 -12.16 -21.79 -16.82
CA ASP A 71 -12.58 -22.73 -17.86
C ASP A 71 -11.38 -23.56 -18.34
N ASP A 72 -11.52 -24.88 -18.40
CA ASP A 72 -10.48 -25.82 -18.82
C ASP A 72 -9.88 -25.46 -20.18
N GLU A 73 -10.67 -24.89 -21.10
CA GLU A 73 -10.19 -24.47 -22.42
C GLU A 73 -9.17 -23.31 -22.32
N TYR A 74 -9.32 -22.47 -21.29
CA TYR A 74 -8.55 -21.24 -21.11
C TYR A 74 -7.48 -21.36 -20.02
N ALA A 75 -7.57 -22.33 -19.10
CA ALA A 75 -6.73 -22.45 -17.92
C ALA A 75 -5.22 -22.24 -18.20
N LEU A 76 -4.68 -22.93 -19.21
CA LEU A 76 -3.25 -22.83 -19.56
C LEU A 76 -2.86 -21.46 -20.14
N VAL A 77 -3.77 -20.81 -20.86
CA VAL A 77 -3.52 -19.47 -21.44
C VAL A 77 -3.78 -18.37 -20.41
N ALA A 78 -4.73 -18.58 -19.49
CA ALA A 78 -5.02 -17.69 -18.38
C ALA A 78 -3.81 -17.58 -17.45
N ASP A 79 -3.27 -18.70 -16.98
CA ASP A 79 -2.07 -18.76 -16.13
C ASP A 79 -0.88 -17.99 -16.75
N LYS A 80 -0.57 -18.30 -18.02
CA LYS A 80 0.50 -17.58 -18.77
C LYS A 80 0.22 -16.09 -18.96
N MET A 81 -1.04 -15.71 -19.13
CA MET A 81 -1.42 -14.30 -19.26
C MET A 81 -1.23 -13.56 -17.94
N LEU A 82 -1.62 -14.15 -16.82
CA LEU A 82 -1.42 -13.57 -15.49
C LEU A 82 0.07 -13.46 -15.15
N ASP A 83 0.87 -14.47 -15.48
CA ASP A 83 2.34 -14.42 -15.36
C ASP A 83 3.00 -13.34 -16.22
N ALA A 84 2.50 -13.14 -17.46
CA ALA A 84 2.98 -12.06 -18.31
C ALA A 84 2.55 -10.69 -17.79
N LEU A 85 1.33 -10.58 -17.24
CA LEU A 85 0.78 -9.35 -16.68
C LEU A 85 1.55 -8.93 -15.42
N ALA A 86 1.91 -9.88 -14.56
CA ALA A 86 2.70 -9.63 -13.35
C ALA A 86 4.07 -8.97 -13.63
N LYS A 87 4.63 -9.19 -14.82
CA LYS A 87 5.94 -8.66 -15.22
C LYS A 87 5.90 -7.23 -15.76
N VAL A 88 4.71 -6.68 -16.01
CA VAL A 88 4.54 -5.32 -16.55
C VAL A 88 3.79 -4.43 -15.56
N PRO A 89 3.99 -3.10 -15.60
CA PRO A 89 3.20 -2.19 -14.77
C PRO A 89 1.71 -2.34 -15.10
N HIS A 90 0.91 -2.72 -14.10
CA HIS A 90 -0.51 -3.00 -14.30
C HIS A 90 -1.39 -2.57 -13.13
N THR A 91 -2.67 -2.38 -13.43
CA THR A 91 -3.74 -2.25 -12.43
C THR A 91 -4.98 -3.00 -12.92
N ILE A 92 -5.61 -3.76 -12.03
CA ILE A 92 -6.79 -4.57 -12.33
C ILE A 92 -7.97 -4.02 -11.53
N PHE A 93 -9.01 -3.61 -12.22
CA PHE A 93 -10.25 -3.13 -11.63
C PHE A 93 -11.33 -4.19 -11.74
N ILE A 94 -11.97 -4.51 -10.61
CA ILE A 94 -13.04 -5.50 -10.55
C ILE A 94 -14.21 -4.90 -9.80
N HIS A 95 -15.42 -5.02 -10.35
CA HIS A 95 -16.59 -4.47 -9.66
C HIS A 95 -16.82 -5.22 -8.34
N GLU A 96 -17.20 -4.52 -7.29
CA GLU A 96 -17.35 -5.12 -5.95
C GLU A 96 -18.37 -6.27 -5.91
N GLN A 97 -19.37 -6.28 -6.79
CA GLN A 97 -20.31 -7.41 -6.88
C GLN A 97 -19.70 -8.69 -7.45
N VAL A 98 -18.65 -8.57 -8.24
CA VAL A 98 -17.89 -9.71 -8.77
C VAL A 98 -16.82 -10.11 -7.76
N PHE A 99 -16.10 -9.13 -7.23
CA PHE A 99 -14.91 -9.35 -6.40
C PHE A 99 -15.22 -9.70 -4.94
N LEU A 100 -16.27 -9.12 -4.34
CA LEU A 100 -16.63 -9.29 -2.93
C LEU A 100 -17.82 -10.25 -2.76
N GLN A 101 -17.77 -11.03 -1.67
CA GLN A 101 -18.90 -11.84 -1.21
C GLN A 101 -20.07 -10.96 -0.79
N LYS A 102 -21.28 -11.51 -0.73
CA LYS A 102 -22.50 -10.73 -0.47
C LYS A 102 -22.47 -10.06 0.90
N GLU A 103 -21.95 -10.74 1.92
CA GLU A 103 -21.76 -10.23 3.28
C GLU A 103 -20.71 -9.11 3.34
N GLN A 104 -19.81 -9.09 2.35
CA GLN A 104 -18.72 -8.12 2.26
C GLN A 104 -19.08 -6.87 1.46
N ARG A 105 -20.21 -6.91 0.75
CA ARG A 105 -20.74 -5.74 0.04
C ARG A 105 -21.37 -4.84 1.08
N GLY A 106 -20.86 -3.61 1.18
CA GLY A 106 -21.47 -2.59 2.01
C GLY A 106 -22.95 -2.43 1.75
N THR A 107 -23.71 -2.18 2.81
CA THR A 107 -25.06 -1.62 2.68
C THR A 107 -24.92 -0.15 2.26
N GLY A 108 -24.53 0.12 1.02
CA GLY A 108 -24.55 1.50 0.55
C GLY A 108 -25.97 2.03 0.42
N PRO A 109 -26.13 3.32 0.11
CA PRO A 109 -27.44 3.94 0.06
C PRO A 109 -28.33 3.11 -0.85
N THR A 110 -29.45 2.63 -0.31
CA THR A 110 -30.64 2.40 -1.11
C THR A 110 -30.74 3.60 -2.04
N ARG A 111 -30.68 3.39 -3.35
CA ARG A 111 -31.01 4.45 -4.32
C ARG A 111 -32.25 5.13 -3.74
N PRO A 112 -32.28 6.46 -3.51
CA PRO A 112 -33.51 7.11 -3.07
C PRO A 112 -34.59 6.61 -4.03
N GLU A 113 -35.68 6.07 -3.48
CA GLU A 113 -36.82 5.61 -4.27
C GLU A 113 -37.10 6.70 -5.29
N TYR A 114 -36.76 6.43 -6.54
CA TYR A 114 -37.09 7.32 -7.63
C TYR A 114 -38.59 7.16 -7.78
N GLU A 115 -39.36 8.04 -7.13
CA GLU A 115 -40.76 8.21 -7.50
C GLU A 115 -40.76 8.73 -8.93
N PRO A 116 -41.17 7.92 -9.92
CA PRO A 116 -41.19 8.38 -11.28
C PRO A 116 -42.11 9.61 -11.35
N PRO A 117 -41.69 10.71 -12.00
CA PRO A 117 -42.54 11.88 -12.12
C PRO A 117 -43.86 11.44 -12.75
N VAL A 118 -44.96 11.75 -12.06
CA VAL A 118 -46.35 11.30 -12.35
C VAL A 118 -46.85 11.75 -13.74
N ASN A 119 -46.02 12.43 -14.52
CA ASN A 119 -46.35 12.86 -15.87
C ASN A 119 -45.11 13.02 -16.75
N ALA A 120 -44.64 11.93 -17.36
CA ALA A 120 -43.83 12.02 -18.57
C ALA A 120 -44.07 10.80 -19.46
N ASN A 121 -44.83 11.00 -20.53
CA ASN A 121 -44.76 10.18 -21.73
C ASN A 121 -43.35 10.32 -22.36
N ALA A 122 -42.35 9.70 -21.77
CA ALA A 122 -40.98 9.64 -22.27
C ALA A 122 -40.48 8.19 -22.20
N GLY A 123 -39.82 7.74 -23.26
CA GLY A 123 -39.62 6.33 -23.59
C GLY A 123 -39.07 5.46 -22.46
N PHE A 124 -39.57 4.21 -22.44
CA PHE A 124 -39.01 3.07 -21.71
C PHE A 124 -37.47 3.07 -21.77
N ASN A 125 -36.83 3.46 -20.67
CA ASN A 125 -35.38 3.38 -20.52
C ASN A 125 -35.09 2.09 -19.74
N TRP A 126 -34.83 0.99 -20.45
CA TRP A 126 -34.58 -0.36 -19.91
C TRP A 126 -33.44 -0.45 -18.87
N TYR A 127 -32.70 0.63 -18.66
CA TYR A 127 -31.60 0.74 -17.70
C TYR A 127 -32.04 1.10 -16.27
N ASP A 128 -33.28 1.56 -16.05
CA ASP A 128 -33.72 2.03 -14.73
C ASP A 128 -34.27 0.93 -13.81
N ASP A 129 -34.67 -0.23 -14.36
CA ASP A 129 -35.28 -1.35 -13.61
C ASP A 129 -34.31 -2.51 -13.26
N MET A 130 -33.06 -2.49 -13.73
CA MET A 130 -32.11 -3.55 -13.39
C MET A 130 -31.43 -3.29 -12.05
N THR A 131 -31.55 -4.23 -11.11
CA THR A 131 -30.70 -4.19 -9.90
C THR A 131 -29.24 -4.38 -10.32
N PRO A 132 -28.27 -3.83 -9.57
CA PRO A 132 -26.86 -4.08 -9.83
C PRO A 132 -26.53 -5.58 -9.97
N ASP A 133 -27.18 -6.44 -9.18
CA ASP A 133 -27.01 -7.91 -9.29
C ASP A 133 -27.53 -8.47 -10.63
N GLN A 134 -28.59 -7.88 -11.19
CA GLN A 134 -29.09 -8.22 -12.53
C GLN A 134 -28.17 -7.70 -13.65
N PHE A 135 -27.46 -6.59 -13.42
CA PHE A 135 -26.56 -6.00 -14.42
C PHE A 135 -25.19 -6.71 -14.49
N PHE A 136 -24.62 -7.07 -13.34
CA PHE A 136 -23.30 -7.71 -13.25
C PHE A 136 -23.35 -9.25 -13.17
N GLY A 137 -24.51 -9.81 -12.81
CA GLY A 137 -24.70 -11.23 -12.55
C GLY A 137 -24.18 -11.65 -11.17
N GLU A 138 -24.83 -12.62 -10.52
CA GLU A 138 -24.29 -13.27 -9.33
C GLU A 138 -23.20 -14.28 -9.75
N VAL A 139 -21.97 -14.00 -9.36
CA VAL A 139 -20.84 -14.93 -9.50
C VAL A 139 -20.87 -15.91 -8.31
N PRO A 140 -20.84 -17.23 -8.53
CA PRO A 140 -20.79 -18.21 -7.44
C PRO A 140 -19.58 -17.97 -6.52
N ASP A 141 -19.76 -18.16 -5.22
CA ASP A 141 -18.72 -17.88 -4.23
C ASP A 141 -17.47 -18.72 -4.47
N GLU A 142 -17.62 -20.00 -4.80
CA GLU A 142 -16.51 -20.90 -5.15
C GLU A 142 -15.71 -20.41 -6.36
N LEU A 143 -16.39 -19.92 -7.41
CA LEU A 143 -15.74 -19.37 -8.59
C LEU A 143 -14.96 -18.09 -8.24
N ARG A 144 -15.59 -17.18 -7.50
CA ARG A 144 -14.99 -15.91 -7.07
C ARG A 144 -13.72 -16.17 -6.28
N ASP A 145 -13.83 -17.03 -5.29
CA ASP A 145 -12.77 -17.40 -4.38
C ASP A 145 -11.55 -17.98 -5.11
N ASN A 146 -11.78 -18.94 -6.01
CA ASN A 146 -10.71 -19.57 -6.80
C ASN A 146 -10.01 -18.57 -7.73
N VAL A 147 -10.76 -17.67 -8.38
CA VAL A 147 -10.16 -16.61 -9.21
C VAL A 147 -9.39 -15.61 -8.33
N ASN A 148 -9.94 -15.18 -7.20
CA ASN A 148 -9.28 -14.24 -6.30
C ASN A 148 -7.98 -14.83 -5.73
N GLU A 149 -7.97 -16.12 -5.38
CA GLU A 149 -6.78 -16.86 -4.96
C GLU A 149 -5.74 -16.94 -6.08
N MET A 150 -6.17 -17.20 -7.31
CA MET A 150 -5.29 -17.18 -8.48
C MET A 150 -4.68 -15.79 -8.69
N LEU A 151 -5.47 -14.71 -8.66
CA LEU A 151 -4.97 -13.34 -8.79
C LEU A 151 -3.97 -12.97 -7.68
N ALA A 152 -4.23 -13.41 -6.45
CA ALA A 152 -3.33 -13.22 -5.31
C ALA A 152 -2.02 -14.00 -5.45
N THR A 153 -2.08 -15.22 -5.96
CA THR A 153 -0.90 -16.09 -6.19
C THR A 153 0.08 -15.45 -7.17
N HIS A 154 -0.42 -14.80 -8.23
CA HIS A 154 0.41 -14.03 -9.17
C HIS A 154 0.77 -12.62 -8.67
N GLN A 155 0.41 -12.26 -7.42
CA GLN A 155 0.69 -10.97 -6.78
C GLN A 155 0.19 -9.77 -7.59
N LEU A 156 -0.97 -9.91 -8.24
CA LEU A 156 -1.51 -8.86 -9.11
C LEU A 156 -2.14 -7.73 -8.30
N ASN A 157 -1.99 -6.50 -8.80
CA ASN A 157 -2.56 -5.31 -8.17
C ASN A 157 -4.05 -5.19 -8.52
N VAL A 158 -4.90 -5.74 -7.65
CA VAL A 158 -6.37 -5.75 -7.81
C VAL A 158 -7.02 -4.71 -6.91
N LEU A 159 -7.84 -3.84 -7.51
CA LEU A 159 -8.59 -2.78 -6.83
C LEU A 159 -10.09 -2.97 -7.08
N PRO A 160 -10.89 -3.27 -6.03
CA PRO A 160 -12.33 -3.29 -6.17
C PRO A 160 -12.86 -1.87 -6.43
N TYR A 161 -13.94 -1.76 -7.19
CA TYR A 161 -14.65 -0.49 -7.40
C TYR A 161 -16.15 -0.68 -7.33
N ARG A 162 -16.86 0.37 -6.89
CA ARG A 162 -18.32 0.40 -6.86
C ARG A 162 -18.90 1.29 -7.95
N THR A 163 -18.32 2.47 -8.13
CA THR A 163 -18.81 3.44 -9.13
C THR A 163 -17.81 3.63 -10.26
N ASN A 164 -18.31 3.98 -11.44
CA ASN A 164 -17.44 4.35 -12.56
C ASN A 164 -16.58 5.58 -12.21
N ALA A 165 -17.07 6.50 -11.38
CA ALA A 165 -16.31 7.65 -10.91
C ALA A 165 -15.09 7.24 -10.09
N GLU A 166 -15.25 6.32 -9.13
CA GLU A 166 -14.13 5.76 -8.36
C GLU A 166 -13.09 5.10 -9.26
N ARG A 167 -13.54 4.25 -10.20
CA ARG A 167 -12.65 3.61 -11.17
C ARG A 167 -11.86 4.64 -11.98
N SER A 168 -12.53 5.70 -12.43
CA SER A 168 -11.89 6.79 -13.18
C SER A 168 -10.85 7.55 -12.35
N VAL A 169 -11.11 7.81 -11.07
CA VAL A 169 -10.16 8.45 -10.15
C VAL A 169 -8.93 7.56 -9.96
N MET A 170 -9.12 6.27 -9.67
CA MET A 170 -8.01 5.34 -9.47
C MET A 170 -7.19 5.12 -10.75
N ALA A 171 -7.86 5.00 -11.90
CA ALA A 171 -7.18 4.88 -13.20
C ALA A 171 -6.39 6.15 -13.53
N GLY A 172 -6.96 7.33 -13.25
CA GLY A 172 -6.27 8.61 -13.42
C GLY A 172 -5.03 8.70 -12.55
N ARG A 173 -5.13 8.29 -11.28
CA ARG A 173 -4.00 8.29 -10.34
C ARG A 173 -2.89 7.34 -10.78
N PHE A 174 -3.23 6.14 -11.23
CA PHE A 174 -2.28 5.18 -11.77
C PHE A 174 -1.53 5.72 -12.99
N LEU A 175 -2.22 6.41 -13.90
CA LEU A 175 -1.59 7.07 -15.05
C LEU A 175 -0.64 8.18 -14.61
N GLU A 176 -1.04 9.03 -13.66
CA GLU A 176 -0.19 10.08 -13.11
C GLU A 176 1.07 9.51 -12.44
N ASP A 177 0.95 8.39 -11.72
CA ASP A 177 2.09 7.69 -11.12
C ASP A 177 3.06 7.15 -12.15
N LEU A 178 2.55 6.54 -13.21
CA LEU A 178 3.38 6.05 -14.30
C LEU A 178 4.00 7.19 -15.12
N ASP A 179 3.31 8.32 -15.23
CA ASP A 179 3.84 9.45 -15.97
C ASP A 179 4.99 10.12 -15.24
N ARG A 180 4.85 10.26 -13.92
CA ARG A 180 5.91 10.77 -13.06
C ARG A 180 6.98 9.72 -12.73
N ASN A 181 6.82 8.47 -13.18
CA ASN A 181 7.65 7.32 -12.79
C ASN A 181 7.79 7.19 -11.27
N LEU A 182 6.66 7.14 -10.56
CA LEU A 182 6.63 6.90 -9.13
C LEU A 182 7.36 5.58 -8.83
N PHE A 183 8.40 5.69 -8.03
CA PHE A 183 9.23 4.59 -7.57
C PHE A 183 8.61 3.97 -6.31
N PHE A 184 8.34 4.80 -5.29
CA PHE A 184 7.54 4.40 -4.13
C PHE A 184 6.94 5.61 -3.41
N ARG A 185 5.93 5.33 -2.60
CA ARG A 185 5.31 6.29 -1.69
C ARG A 185 5.27 5.69 -0.28
N ILE A 186 5.53 6.53 0.73
CA ILE A 186 5.36 6.18 2.13
C ILE A 186 4.71 7.33 2.90
N TYR A 187 3.73 7.00 3.73
CA TYR A 187 3.12 7.91 4.71
C TYR A 187 3.78 7.70 6.08
N ILE A 188 4.24 8.78 6.71
CA ILE A 188 4.80 8.78 8.06
C ILE A 188 3.89 9.62 8.97
N PRO A 189 3.19 9.02 9.94
CA PRO A 189 2.37 9.76 10.90
C PRO A 189 3.22 10.71 11.75
N ALA A 190 2.67 11.89 12.05
CA ALA A 190 3.28 12.85 12.95
C ALA A 190 3.39 12.27 14.37
N GLY A 191 4.43 12.61 15.11
CA GLY A 191 4.64 12.14 16.48
C GLY A 191 4.97 10.65 16.63
N ARG A 192 5.00 9.86 15.54
CA ARG A 192 5.46 8.46 15.52
C ARG A 192 6.88 8.38 16.07
N LEU A 193 7.20 7.29 16.78
CA LEU A 193 8.58 7.05 17.20
C LEU A 193 9.48 6.98 15.96
N TYR A 194 10.55 7.76 15.97
CA TYR A 194 11.52 7.89 14.89
C TYR A 194 11.05 8.61 13.60
N ALA A 195 9.97 9.40 13.66
CA ALA A 195 9.47 10.13 12.47
C ALA A 195 10.52 11.06 11.84
N GLU A 196 11.25 11.82 12.67
CA GLU A 196 12.30 12.76 12.23
C GLU A 196 13.53 12.02 11.68
N GLU A 197 13.90 10.92 12.33
CA GLU A 197 15.00 10.06 11.92
C GLU A 197 14.70 9.35 10.59
N ALA A 198 13.44 8.92 10.39
CA ALA A 198 12.98 8.36 9.13
C ALA A 198 13.05 9.38 7.98
N SER A 199 12.67 10.64 8.24
CA SER A 199 12.84 11.75 7.28
C SER A 199 14.31 11.96 6.89
N THR A 200 15.19 12.00 7.89
CA THR A 200 16.64 12.16 7.69
C THR A 200 17.21 11.02 6.85
N LEU A 201 16.82 9.79 7.15
CA LEU A 201 17.29 8.63 6.40
C LEU A 201 16.74 8.58 4.97
N LEU A 202 15.47 8.91 4.75
CA LEU A 202 14.92 9.01 3.40
C LEU A 202 15.68 10.05 2.56
N GLY A 203 16.14 11.13 3.17
CA GLY A 203 17.05 12.10 2.55
C GLY A 203 18.42 11.51 2.20
N LEU A 204 19.03 10.73 3.10
CA LEU A 204 20.30 10.03 2.84
C LEU A 204 20.17 8.98 1.74
N PHE A 205 19.06 8.24 1.71
CA PHE A 205 18.78 7.24 0.69
C PHE A 205 18.66 7.89 -0.69
N ARG A 206 17.91 9.00 -0.79
CA ARG A 206 17.82 9.80 -2.03
C ARG A 206 19.20 10.26 -2.50
N ASP A 207 19.99 10.85 -1.60
CA ASP A 207 21.31 11.37 -1.93
C ASP A 207 22.24 10.25 -2.42
N TRP A 208 22.14 9.06 -1.81
CA TRP A 208 22.92 7.89 -2.20
C TRP A 208 22.51 7.39 -3.59
N LEU A 209 21.22 7.24 -3.87
CA LEU A 209 20.74 6.81 -5.19
C LEU A 209 21.19 7.76 -6.30
N ASN A 210 21.17 9.07 -6.05
CA ASN A 210 21.65 10.07 -7.02
C ASN A 210 23.18 10.05 -7.24
N GLN A 211 23.94 9.42 -6.33
CA GLN A 211 25.41 9.36 -6.39
C GLN A 211 25.93 8.02 -6.90
N THR A 212 25.23 6.92 -6.59
CA THR A 212 25.61 5.55 -7.00
C THR A 212 24.82 5.05 -8.22
N GLY A 213 23.64 5.62 -8.47
CA GLY A 213 22.74 5.25 -9.55
C GLY A 213 22.96 6.04 -10.83
N ARG A 214 22.51 5.45 -11.95
CA ARG A 214 22.44 6.11 -13.27
C ARG A 214 21.15 6.93 -13.45
N ASP A 215 20.15 6.71 -12.61
CA ASP A 215 18.84 7.35 -12.69
C ASP A 215 18.75 8.45 -11.63
N SER A 216 18.43 9.69 -12.05
CA SER A 216 18.14 10.75 -11.09
C SER A 216 16.81 10.48 -10.40
N ILE A 217 16.82 10.54 -9.06
CA ILE A 217 15.65 10.33 -8.22
C ILE A 217 15.26 11.64 -7.57
N ARG A 218 14.06 12.09 -7.89
CA ARG A 218 13.42 13.26 -7.27
C ARG A 218 12.55 12.80 -6.12
N GLN A 219 12.71 13.46 -4.98
CA GLN A 219 11.79 13.35 -3.86
C GLN A 219 10.81 14.52 -3.91
N ASP A 220 9.52 14.21 -3.87
CA ASP A 220 8.42 15.16 -3.67
C ASP A 220 7.61 14.70 -2.44
N GLY A 221 6.56 15.43 -2.10
CA GLY A 221 5.68 15.03 -1.03
C GLY A 221 4.76 16.16 -0.59
N TYR A 222 3.97 15.87 0.43
CA TYR A 222 3.17 16.89 1.09
C TYR A 222 3.11 16.58 2.59
N SER A 223 2.99 17.63 3.38
CA SER A 223 2.79 17.52 4.82
C SER A 223 1.35 17.88 5.16
N THR A 224 0.78 17.13 6.07
CA THR A 224 -0.46 17.46 6.76
C THR A 224 -0.13 17.67 8.25
N PRO A 225 -1.07 18.18 9.06
CA PRO A 225 -0.91 18.20 10.52
C PRO A 225 -0.81 16.79 11.14
N SER A 226 -1.33 15.77 10.45
CA SER A 226 -1.39 14.38 10.93
C SER A 226 -0.17 13.54 10.51
N GLY A 227 0.61 14.00 9.54
CA GLY A 227 1.78 13.29 9.06
C GLY A 227 2.40 13.88 7.80
N GLN A 228 3.32 13.13 7.20
CA GLN A 228 4.01 13.53 5.98
C GLN A 228 4.04 12.38 4.98
N VAL A 229 3.72 12.71 3.72
CA VAL A 229 3.82 11.80 2.59
C VAL A 229 5.10 12.08 1.82
N TYR A 230 5.87 11.04 1.59
CA TYR A 230 7.07 11.07 0.77
C TYR A 230 6.83 10.30 -0.53
N GLU A 231 7.11 10.94 -1.65
CA GLU A 231 6.97 10.38 -2.99
C GLU A 231 8.32 10.41 -3.70
N PHE A 232 8.81 9.26 -4.15
CA PHE A 232 10.07 9.15 -4.88
C PHE A 232 9.78 8.87 -6.34
N PHE A 233 10.39 9.64 -7.24
CA PHE A 233 10.19 9.57 -8.68
C PHE A 233 11.53 9.32 -9.37
N GLY A 234 11.59 8.34 -10.28
CA GLY A 234 12.78 8.07 -11.10
C GLY A 234 12.71 8.70 -12.49
N GLU A 235 13.80 8.66 -13.24
CA GLU A 235 13.79 9.02 -14.67
C GLU A 235 13.13 7.94 -15.56
N GLN A 236 13.19 6.68 -15.12
CA GLN A 236 12.62 5.54 -15.84
C GLN A 236 11.73 4.72 -14.92
N THR A 237 10.75 4.03 -15.53
CA THR A 237 9.91 3.07 -14.82
C THR A 237 10.77 1.86 -14.45
N GLN A 238 10.97 1.63 -13.16
CA GLN A 238 11.77 0.53 -12.65
C GLN A 238 10.92 -0.73 -12.42
N PRO A 239 11.44 -1.94 -12.72
CA PRO A 239 10.76 -3.20 -12.43
C PRO A 239 10.42 -3.38 -10.94
N GLN A 240 9.32 -4.09 -10.70
CA GLN A 240 8.87 -4.44 -9.34
C GLN A 240 9.96 -5.26 -8.62
N GLY A 241 10.33 -4.84 -7.41
CA GLY A 241 11.35 -5.49 -6.57
C GLY A 241 12.71 -4.78 -6.52
N GLU A 242 13.00 -3.85 -7.44
CA GLU A 242 14.28 -3.11 -7.39
C GLU A 242 14.38 -2.23 -6.14
N LEU A 243 13.27 -1.68 -5.65
CA LEU A 243 13.24 -0.90 -4.41
C LEU A 243 13.81 -1.65 -3.21
N GLY A 244 13.40 -2.91 -3.02
CA GLY A 244 13.86 -3.75 -1.92
C GLY A 244 15.36 -4.01 -2.01
N ARG A 245 15.87 -4.23 -3.24
CA ARG A 245 17.31 -4.36 -3.49
C ARG A 245 18.04 -3.06 -3.19
N HIS A 246 17.57 -1.92 -3.71
CA HIS A 246 18.19 -0.61 -3.46
C HIS A 246 18.24 -0.24 -1.98
N PHE A 247 17.19 -0.53 -1.23
CA PHE A 247 17.21 -0.33 0.23
C PHE A 247 18.18 -1.27 0.93
N GLN A 248 18.28 -2.52 0.50
CA GLN A 248 19.24 -3.48 1.06
C GLN A 248 20.67 -3.05 0.76
N ASP A 249 20.98 -2.74 -0.50
CA ASP A 249 22.30 -2.26 -0.94
C ASP A 249 22.71 -0.98 -0.20
N PHE A 250 21.76 -0.05 0.00
CA PHE A 250 21.99 1.17 0.80
C PHE A 250 22.26 0.85 2.26
N SER A 251 21.50 -0.08 2.85
CA SER A 251 21.68 -0.48 4.25
C SER A 251 23.06 -1.13 4.45
N ASP A 252 23.42 -2.06 3.57
CA ASP A 252 24.72 -2.75 3.60
C ASP A 252 25.87 -1.75 3.39
N PHE A 253 25.70 -0.77 2.49
CA PHE A 253 26.66 0.31 2.29
C PHE A 253 26.85 1.17 3.55
N LEU A 254 25.75 1.56 4.21
CA LEU A 254 25.83 2.37 5.43
C LEU A 254 26.46 1.62 6.60
N ASP A 255 26.19 0.33 6.73
CA ASP A 255 26.85 -0.53 7.73
C ASP A 255 28.34 -0.66 7.42
N SER A 256 28.71 -0.89 6.17
CA SER A 256 30.10 -0.98 5.73
C SER A 256 30.86 0.34 5.97
N CYS A 257 30.22 1.50 5.76
CA CYS A 257 30.84 2.79 6.10
C CYS A 257 31.22 2.91 7.59
N GLN A 258 30.54 2.19 8.49
CA GLN A 258 30.79 2.24 9.93
C GLN A 258 31.78 1.17 10.39
N SER A 259 31.66 -0.05 9.86
CA SER A 259 32.45 -1.22 10.29
C SER A 259 33.74 -1.42 9.49
N ALA A 260 33.71 -1.16 8.18
CA ALA A 260 34.79 -1.43 7.23
C ALA A 260 34.86 -0.34 6.13
N PRO A 261 35.35 0.87 6.44
CA PRO A 261 35.33 2.01 5.50
C PRO A 261 36.16 1.77 4.23
N GLU A 262 37.21 0.96 4.31
CA GLU A 262 38.02 0.58 3.15
C GLU A 262 37.22 -0.28 2.15
N GLU A 263 36.44 -1.24 2.63
CA GLU A 263 35.57 -2.09 1.79
C GLU A 263 34.45 -1.27 1.13
N ALA A 264 33.85 -0.32 1.85
CA ALA A 264 32.84 0.59 1.31
C ALA A 264 33.41 1.49 0.20
N LEU A 265 34.66 1.94 0.36
CA LEU A 265 35.36 2.76 -0.63
C LEU A 265 35.66 1.95 -1.90
N ASP A 266 36.18 0.74 -1.76
CA ASP A 266 36.44 -0.17 -2.89
C ASP A 266 35.14 -0.50 -3.65
N GLY A 267 34.03 -0.71 -2.93
CA GLY A 267 32.70 -0.93 -3.52
C GLY A 267 32.21 0.25 -4.36
N LEU A 268 32.39 1.49 -3.89
CA LEU A 268 32.01 2.69 -4.66
C LEU A 268 32.90 2.91 -5.88
N ILE A 269 34.22 2.65 -5.77
CA ILE A 269 35.14 2.74 -6.92
C ILE A 269 34.76 1.68 -7.96
N ALA A 270 34.44 0.46 -7.54
CA ALA A 270 33.97 -0.60 -8.44
C ALA A 270 32.64 -0.24 -9.13
N ALA A 271 31.77 0.52 -8.45
CA ALA A 271 30.53 1.05 -9.01
C ALA A 271 30.74 2.25 -9.97
N GLY A 272 31.97 2.74 -10.12
CA GLY A 272 32.34 3.81 -11.06
C GLY A 272 32.35 5.21 -10.46
N VAL A 273 32.28 5.34 -9.13
CA VAL A 273 32.43 6.64 -8.44
C VAL A 273 33.91 7.02 -8.41
N GLU A 274 34.22 8.29 -8.66
CA GLU A 274 35.60 8.81 -8.57
C GLU A 274 36.16 8.61 -7.15
N SER A 275 37.40 8.11 -7.03
CA SER A 275 38.04 7.78 -5.74
C SER A 275 37.95 8.89 -4.69
N ARG A 276 38.16 10.16 -5.08
CA ARG A 276 38.03 11.31 -4.16
C ARG A 276 36.57 11.57 -3.73
N ALA A 277 35.62 11.39 -4.63
CA ALA A 277 34.20 11.52 -4.32
C ALA A 277 33.73 10.35 -3.42
N ALA A 278 34.21 9.13 -3.67
CA ALA A 278 33.93 7.95 -2.88
C ALA A 278 34.42 8.12 -1.42
N ASP A 279 35.65 8.60 -1.22
CA ASP A 279 36.20 8.86 0.12
C ASP A 279 35.37 9.91 0.91
N MET A 280 34.99 11.00 0.23
CA MET A 280 34.10 12.01 0.82
C MET A 280 32.72 11.44 1.16
N MET A 281 32.17 10.57 0.30
CA MET A 281 30.90 9.89 0.54
C MET A 281 30.99 8.99 1.77
N VAL A 282 31.95 8.06 1.82
CA VAL A 282 32.13 7.14 2.96
C VAL A 282 32.27 7.92 4.26
N THR A 283 33.08 8.97 4.27
CA THR A 283 33.26 9.82 5.47
C THR A 283 31.95 10.52 5.87
N ARG A 284 31.21 11.09 4.90
CA ARG A 284 29.93 11.77 5.15
C ARG A 284 28.88 10.79 5.67
N TYR A 285 28.71 9.64 5.03
CA TYR A 285 27.73 8.63 5.39
C TYR A 285 28.07 7.91 6.70
N ALA A 286 29.35 7.65 6.99
CA ALA A 286 29.79 7.13 8.29
C ALA A 286 29.43 8.10 9.43
N LYS A 287 29.69 9.40 9.24
CA LYS A 287 29.35 10.43 10.23
C LYS A 287 27.83 10.57 10.37
N ALA A 288 27.09 10.59 9.27
CA ALA A 288 25.63 10.68 9.28
C ALA A 288 24.99 9.45 9.92
N GLY A 289 25.48 8.24 9.64
CA GLY A 289 25.01 6.99 10.23
C GLY A 289 25.25 6.91 11.73
N ARG A 290 26.44 7.30 12.22
CA ARG A 290 26.72 7.38 13.66
C ARG A 290 25.83 8.40 14.37
N ARG A 291 25.60 9.55 13.74
CA ARG A 291 24.68 10.57 14.26
C ARG A 291 23.26 10.04 14.31
N LEU A 292 22.76 9.43 13.24
CA LEU A 292 21.43 8.84 13.19
C LEU A 292 21.25 7.78 14.27
N HIS A 293 22.25 6.93 14.50
CA HIS A 293 22.19 5.93 15.57
C HIS A 293 22.12 6.57 16.97
N LEU A 294 22.89 7.64 17.20
CA LEU A 294 22.83 8.40 18.43
C LEU A 294 21.45 9.08 18.60
N ASP A 295 20.93 9.69 17.54
CA ASP A 295 19.63 10.36 17.53
C ASP A 295 18.51 9.33 17.82
N LEU A 296 18.50 8.18 17.15
CA LEU A 296 17.57 7.06 17.44
C LEU A 296 17.64 6.64 18.91
N ARG A 297 18.85 6.45 19.45
CA ARG A 297 19.03 6.07 20.85
C ARG A 297 18.48 7.16 21.79
N GLN A 298 18.79 8.43 21.54
CA GLN A 298 18.32 9.54 22.36
C GLN A 298 16.81 9.70 22.30
N THR A 299 16.22 9.62 21.10
CA THR A 299 14.78 9.67 20.89
C THR A 299 14.08 8.51 21.60
N ARG A 300 14.68 7.32 21.60
CA ARG A 300 14.20 6.17 22.38
C ARG A 300 14.25 6.45 23.88
N GLU A 301 15.39 6.87 24.40
CA GLU A 301 15.58 7.17 25.83
C GLU A 301 14.60 8.27 26.30
N GLN A 302 14.46 9.34 25.52
CA GLN A 302 13.49 10.40 25.77
C GLN A 302 12.06 9.88 25.75
N ARG A 303 11.72 9.00 24.80
CA ARG A 303 10.37 8.42 24.71
C ARG A 303 10.06 7.51 25.88
N ILE A 304 11.00 6.63 26.26
CA ILE A 304 10.84 5.76 27.43
C ILE A 304 10.64 6.59 28.69
N LEU A 305 11.40 7.67 28.88
CA LEU A 305 11.23 8.58 30.01
C LEU A 305 9.87 9.29 29.99
N SER A 306 9.43 9.76 28.82
CA SER A 306 8.11 10.39 28.67
C SER A 306 6.97 9.42 29.01
N LEU A 307 7.02 8.20 28.48
CA LEU A 307 6.04 7.16 28.75
C LEU A 307 6.07 6.76 30.23
N ARG A 308 7.26 6.68 30.83
CA ARG A 308 7.41 6.40 32.25
C ARG A 308 6.75 7.48 33.10
N HIS A 309 6.98 8.76 32.83
CA HIS A 309 6.33 9.84 33.58
C HIS A 309 4.80 9.81 33.42
N GLN A 310 4.30 9.55 32.21
CA GLN A 310 2.86 9.40 31.97
C GLN A 310 2.26 8.23 32.77
N MET A 311 2.95 7.09 32.79
CA MET A 311 2.52 5.94 33.59
C MET A 311 2.62 6.21 35.09
N GLU A 312 3.65 6.89 35.56
CA GLU A 312 3.78 7.29 36.97
C GLU A 312 2.64 8.25 37.37
N GLU A 313 2.28 9.20 36.50
CA GLU A 313 1.14 10.10 36.70
C GLU A 313 -0.19 9.33 36.79
N GLU A 314 -0.44 8.39 35.86
CA GLU A 314 -1.63 7.52 35.91
C GLU A 314 -1.64 6.61 37.16
N LEU A 315 -0.50 6.03 37.55
CA LEU A 315 -0.39 5.18 38.75
C LEU A 315 -0.62 5.96 40.04
N LEU A 316 -0.17 7.22 40.11
CA LEU A 316 -0.43 8.11 41.24
C LEU A 316 -1.94 8.41 41.38
N THR A 317 -2.69 8.42 40.28
CA THR A 317 -4.15 8.56 40.33
C THR A 317 -4.87 7.30 40.79
N ASP A 318 -4.30 6.10 40.56
CA ASP A 318 -4.97 4.81 40.79
C ASP A 318 -4.48 4.03 42.04
N ASN A 319 -3.62 4.61 42.89
CA ASN A 319 -3.16 4.02 44.17
C ASN A 319 -2.58 2.59 44.06
N SER A 320 -1.92 2.22 42.96
CA SER A 320 -1.37 0.87 42.76
C SER A 320 0.17 0.83 42.81
N THR A 321 0.72 -0.22 43.42
CA THR A 321 2.16 -0.42 43.72
C THR A 321 2.97 -1.00 42.55
N ALA A 322 2.52 -0.84 41.31
CA ALA A 322 3.02 -1.56 40.14
C ALA A 322 4.18 -0.87 39.38
N THR A 323 5.13 -0.24 40.07
CA THR A 323 6.16 0.62 39.45
C THR A 323 7.33 -0.13 38.82
N ALA A 324 7.65 -1.35 39.28
CA ALA A 324 8.82 -2.09 38.77
C ALA A 324 8.51 -2.98 37.54
N GLN A 325 7.31 -3.58 37.48
CA GLN A 325 6.89 -4.46 36.36
C GLN A 325 6.51 -3.67 35.10
N SER A 326 6.06 -2.42 35.28
CA SER A 326 5.74 -1.49 34.19
C SER A 326 6.97 -1.05 33.39
N ILE A 327 8.12 -0.90 34.05
CA ILE A 327 9.40 -0.53 33.41
C ILE A 327 9.93 -1.67 32.53
N GLU A 328 9.86 -2.91 33.03
CA GLU A 328 10.26 -4.10 32.27
C GLU A 328 9.38 -4.27 31.01
N TRP A 329 8.06 -4.05 31.15
CA TRP A 329 7.12 -4.08 30.03
C TRP A 329 7.38 -2.96 29.02
N LEU A 330 7.63 -1.72 29.45
CA LEU A 330 7.98 -0.61 28.55
C LEU A 330 9.22 -0.90 27.70
N ASN A 331 10.26 -1.49 28.30
CA ASN A 331 11.48 -1.86 27.57
C ASN A 331 11.25 -2.98 26.53
N GLN A 332 10.25 -3.84 26.74
CA GLN A 332 9.86 -4.87 25.78
C GLN A 332 8.96 -4.34 24.66
N VAL A 333 8.18 -3.29 24.92
CA VAL A 333 7.22 -2.73 23.96
C VAL A 333 7.84 -1.64 23.08
N VAL A 334 8.79 -0.85 23.60
CA VAL A 334 9.51 0.15 22.81
C VAL A 334 10.65 -0.53 22.03
N PRO A 335 10.62 -0.53 20.68
CA PRO A 335 11.63 -1.19 19.86
C PRO A 335 13.04 -0.78 20.26
N ASP A 336 13.96 -1.75 20.33
CA ASP A 336 15.37 -1.46 20.60
C ASP A 336 15.96 -0.55 19.52
N ALA A 337 16.90 0.30 19.94
CA ALA A 337 17.80 1.00 19.03
C ALA A 337 18.81 -0.02 18.45
N SER A 338 18.31 -1.02 17.72
CA SER A 338 19.15 -1.85 16.86
C SER A 338 19.95 -0.94 15.92
N PRO A 339 21.10 -1.39 15.38
CA PRO A 339 21.81 -0.64 14.34
C PRO A 339 20.77 -0.16 13.31
N ALA A 340 20.82 1.15 13.03
CA ALA A 340 19.71 1.97 12.51
C ALA A 340 18.98 1.42 11.28
N PHE A 341 19.58 0.44 10.62
CA PHE A 341 19.21 -0.09 9.32
C PHE A 341 18.39 -1.37 9.41
N SER A 342 18.59 -2.20 10.44
CA SER A 342 17.64 -3.26 10.77
C SER A 342 16.29 -2.66 11.18
N ALA A 343 16.31 -1.55 11.93
CA ALA A 343 15.12 -0.81 12.36
C ALA A 343 14.28 -0.21 11.21
N LEU A 344 14.80 -0.12 9.97
CA LEU A 344 14.07 0.31 8.77
C LEU A 344 13.37 -0.83 8.03
N ARG A 345 14.05 -1.97 7.97
CA ARG A 345 13.43 -3.27 7.66
C ARG A 345 12.27 -3.55 8.62
N ASP A 346 12.38 -2.95 9.79
CA ASP A 346 11.42 -2.93 10.87
C ASP A 346 10.51 -1.67 10.82
N LEU A 347 10.85 -0.52 10.22
CA LEU A 347 9.86 0.56 9.95
C LEU A 347 8.75 0.10 8.99
N THR A 348 9.03 -0.97 8.24
CA THR A 348 8.10 -1.73 7.39
C THR A 348 7.54 -3.01 8.05
N ARG A 349 7.97 -3.37 9.28
CA ARG A 349 7.57 -4.61 10.02
C ARG A 349 7.41 -4.47 11.56
N LEU A 350 7.49 -3.28 12.14
CA LEU A 350 7.52 -3.07 13.59
C LEU A 350 6.14 -2.88 14.14
N THR A 351 5.55 -4.01 14.46
CA THR A 351 4.98 -4.25 15.80
C THR A 351 4.93 -5.74 15.99
N ARG A 352 6.06 -6.31 16.41
CA ARG A 352 6.00 -7.60 17.04
C ARG A 352 5.29 -7.40 18.38
N GLN A 353 4.04 -7.87 18.50
CA GLN A 353 3.46 -8.11 19.81
C GLN A 353 4.38 -9.11 20.53
N PRO A 354 4.66 -8.95 21.85
CA PRO A 354 5.47 -9.92 22.56
C PRO A 354 4.84 -11.31 22.45
N ASP A 355 5.62 -12.31 22.01
CA ASP A 355 5.27 -13.74 21.90
C ASP A 355 5.02 -14.41 23.28
N SER A 356 4.64 -13.66 24.30
CA SER A 356 4.32 -14.22 25.61
C SER A 356 3.18 -13.46 26.27
N SER A 357 2.11 -14.20 26.58
CA SER A 357 1.12 -13.84 27.58
C SER A 357 1.82 -13.66 28.93
N VAL A 358 2.36 -12.47 29.20
CA VAL A 358 2.74 -12.09 30.55
C VAL A 358 1.42 -11.85 31.28
N GLN A 359 1.00 -12.80 32.11
CA GLN A 359 -0.08 -12.58 33.07
C GLN A 359 0.40 -11.56 34.12
N ILE A 360 0.32 -10.28 33.77
CA ILE A 360 0.48 -9.18 34.71
C ILE A 360 -0.85 -9.05 35.45
N THR A 361 -0.90 -9.49 36.71
CA THR A 361 -2.04 -9.27 37.61
C THR A 361 -2.04 -7.80 38.07
N VAL A 362 -2.26 -6.88 37.13
CA VAL A 362 -2.54 -5.46 37.36
C VAL A 362 -3.89 -5.18 36.71
N ASN A 363 -4.66 -4.26 37.31
CA ASN A 363 -6.03 -3.94 36.91
C ASN A 363 -6.15 -3.80 35.38
N GLN A 364 -7.00 -4.62 34.74
CA GLN A 364 -7.12 -4.72 33.27
C GLN A 364 -7.46 -3.38 32.60
N GLN A 365 -8.11 -2.47 33.33
CA GLN A 365 -8.42 -1.10 32.88
C GLN A 365 -7.16 -0.22 32.77
N PHE A 366 -6.20 -0.39 33.69
CA PHE A 366 -4.93 0.32 33.66
C PHE A 366 -4.03 -0.17 32.50
N ILE A 367 -3.97 -1.49 32.27
CA ILE A 367 -3.24 -2.06 31.13
C ILE A 367 -3.83 -1.57 29.80
N GLY A 368 -5.16 -1.45 29.69
CA GLY A 368 -5.82 -0.93 28.48
C GLY A 368 -5.47 0.53 28.17
N THR A 369 -5.56 1.43 29.16
CA THR A 369 -5.25 2.86 29.01
C THR A 369 -3.77 3.09 28.70
N VAL A 370 -2.88 2.44 29.45
CA VAL A 370 -1.44 2.52 29.24
C VAL A 370 -1.05 1.93 27.88
N SER A 371 -1.60 0.77 27.50
CA SER A 371 -1.32 0.17 26.19
C SER A 371 -1.77 1.08 25.05
N GLY A 372 -2.92 1.75 25.19
CA GLY A 372 -3.43 2.73 24.22
C GLY A 372 -2.52 3.95 24.08
N ASN A 373 -2.09 4.54 25.20
CA ASN A 373 -1.20 5.70 25.22
C ASN A 373 0.21 5.35 24.69
N VAL A 374 0.74 4.17 25.03
CA VAL A 374 2.01 3.66 24.51
C VAL A 374 1.90 3.36 23.01
N LEU A 375 0.82 2.71 22.54
CA LEU A 375 0.61 2.46 21.11
C LEU A 375 0.54 3.76 20.31
N GLN A 376 -0.21 4.75 20.81
CA GLN A 376 -0.34 6.06 20.18
C GLN A 376 1.03 6.76 20.08
N ASN A 377 1.82 6.73 21.15
CA ASN A 377 3.17 7.31 21.14
C ASN A 377 4.15 6.58 20.21
N LEU A 378 3.94 5.28 19.97
CA LEU A 378 4.75 4.49 19.06
C LEU A 378 4.33 4.64 17.60
N GLN A 379 3.02 4.76 17.33
CA GLN A 379 2.44 4.77 15.99
C GLN A 379 2.17 6.18 15.44
N GLY A 380 2.07 7.19 16.29
CA GLY A 380 1.89 8.60 15.96
C GLY A 380 0.55 9.20 16.42
N THR A 381 0.33 10.47 16.07
CA THR A 381 -0.81 11.31 16.48
C THR A 381 -2.12 10.98 15.77
N ALA A 382 -2.10 10.04 14.82
CA ALA A 382 -3.33 9.48 14.29
C ALA A 382 -4.01 8.70 15.43
N ASN A 383 -5.05 9.30 16.04
CA ASN A 383 -5.93 8.62 16.97
C ASN A 383 -6.70 7.54 16.20
N LEU A 384 -6.04 6.41 15.95
CA LEU A 384 -6.65 5.24 15.34
C LEU A 384 -7.78 4.79 16.27
N GLY A 385 -9.01 4.83 15.77
CA GLY A 385 -10.15 4.25 16.46
C GLY A 385 -9.97 2.73 16.63
N MET A 386 -10.82 2.09 17.45
CA MET A 386 -10.72 0.65 17.71
C MET A 386 -10.73 -0.17 16.42
N ASP A 387 -11.61 0.15 15.48
CA ASP A 387 -11.70 -0.53 14.17
C ASP A 387 -10.40 -0.37 13.35
N ALA A 388 -9.78 0.80 13.41
CA ALA A 388 -8.52 1.07 12.72
C ALA A 388 -7.36 0.28 13.34
N GLN A 389 -7.33 0.15 14.66
CA GLN A 389 -6.34 -0.67 15.38
C GLN A 389 -6.52 -2.16 15.10
N GLU A 390 -7.76 -2.66 15.04
CA GLU A 390 -8.06 -4.03 14.65
C GLU A 390 -7.62 -4.31 13.22
N LEU A 391 -7.91 -3.40 12.27
CA LEU A 391 -7.44 -3.52 10.89
C LEU A 391 -5.91 -3.53 10.80
N LEU A 392 -5.24 -2.68 11.57
CA LEU A 392 -3.77 -2.63 11.64
C LEU A 392 -3.19 -3.97 12.14
N ALA A 393 -3.81 -4.57 13.17
CA ALA A 393 -3.41 -5.89 13.67
C ALA A 393 -3.54 -6.96 12.57
N LEU A 394 -4.65 -7.00 11.85
CA LEU A 394 -4.85 -7.94 10.73
C LEU A 394 -3.83 -7.75 9.62
N ILE A 395 -3.48 -6.50 9.27
CA ILE A 395 -2.44 -6.18 8.28
C ILE A 395 -1.08 -6.76 8.67
N ARG A 396 -0.77 -6.83 9.97
CA ARG A 396 0.50 -7.37 10.46
C ARG A 396 0.51 -8.88 10.39
N ASP A 397 -0.58 -9.51 10.81
CA ASP A 397 -0.69 -10.96 10.85
C ASP A 397 -0.77 -11.58 9.44
N HIS A 398 -1.41 -10.87 8.50
CA HIS A 398 -1.75 -11.43 7.18
C HIS A 398 -1.22 -10.63 5.97
N GLY A 399 -0.63 -9.45 6.15
CA GLY A 399 -0.20 -8.59 5.03
C GLY A 399 1.07 -9.04 4.30
N ALA A 400 1.88 -9.92 4.89
CA ALA A 400 3.10 -10.50 4.32
C ALA A 400 4.04 -9.45 3.66
N ALA A 401 4.24 -9.50 2.33
CA ALA A 401 5.09 -8.56 1.61
C ALA A 401 4.47 -7.16 1.43
N GLN A 402 3.15 -7.04 1.64
CA GLN A 402 2.40 -5.80 1.43
C GLN A 402 2.13 -5.02 2.71
N THR A 403 2.50 -5.54 3.88
CA THR A 403 2.24 -4.94 5.21
C THR A 403 2.55 -3.45 5.24
N ALA A 404 3.75 -3.03 4.85
CA ALA A 404 4.13 -1.61 4.85
C ALA A 404 3.27 -0.73 3.93
N SER A 405 2.89 -1.24 2.76
CA SER A 405 2.03 -0.50 1.83
C SER A 405 0.60 -0.38 2.36
N LEU A 406 0.10 -1.41 3.01
CA LEU A 406 -1.23 -1.44 3.63
C LEU A 406 -1.29 -0.56 4.87
N GLU A 407 -0.28 -0.58 5.74
CA GLU A 407 -0.17 0.33 6.89
C GLU A 407 -0.12 1.80 6.43
N SER A 408 0.70 2.10 5.43
CA SER A 408 0.73 3.44 4.83
C SER A 408 -0.63 3.85 4.26
N SER A 409 -1.35 2.92 3.65
CA SER A 409 -2.70 3.18 3.13
C SER A 409 -3.71 3.45 4.25
N LEU A 410 -3.61 2.73 5.37
CA LEU A 410 -4.48 2.95 6.53
C LEU A 410 -4.27 4.34 7.13
N HIS A 411 -3.01 4.74 7.35
CA HIS A 411 -2.73 6.08 7.87
C HIS A 411 -3.13 7.19 6.89
N GLU A 412 -2.91 6.99 5.58
CA GLU A 412 -3.34 7.95 4.55
C GLU A 412 -4.89 8.06 4.48
N LEU A 413 -5.63 6.98 4.73
CA LEU A 413 -7.09 6.99 4.79
C LEU A 413 -7.62 7.78 6.00
N GLU A 414 -6.99 7.59 7.16
CA GLU A 414 -7.35 8.26 8.43
C GLU A 414 -7.01 9.76 8.42
N ASP A 415 -6.11 10.20 7.55
CA ASP A 415 -5.77 11.60 7.39
C ASP A 415 -6.81 12.33 6.53
N GLU A 416 -7.71 13.08 7.17
CA GLU A 416 -8.75 13.86 6.48
C GLU A 416 -8.19 14.92 5.52
N GLN A 417 -6.95 15.37 5.74
CA GLN A 417 -6.28 16.38 4.90
C GLN A 417 -5.42 15.76 3.79
N ALA A 418 -5.31 14.43 3.73
CA ALA A 418 -4.71 13.75 2.60
C ALA A 418 -5.52 13.95 1.32
N ARG A 419 -4.86 13.86 0.16
CA ARG A 419 -5.49 14.07 -1.14
C ARG A 419 -6.63 13.07 -1.35
N ASN A 420 -7.82 13.54 -1.73
CA ASN A 420 -9.00 12.68 -1.86
C ASN A 420 -8.79 11.50 -2.83
N SER A 421 -8.08 11.71 -3.95
CA SER A 421 -7.74 10.65 -4.90
C SER A 421 -6.90 9.53 -4.27
N ASP A 422 -5.96 9.91 -3.39
CA ASP A 422 -5.09 8.97 -2.69
C ASP A 422 -5.84 8.21 -1.60
N ARG A 423 -6.72 8.89 -0.86
CA ARG A 423 -7.61 8.27 0.14
C ARG A 423 -8.55 7.24 -0.50
N VAL A 424 -9.10 7.52 -1.70
CA VAL A 424 -9.93 6.57 -2.45
C VAL A 424 -9.14 5.31 -2.83
N VAL A 425 -7.91 5.46 -3.34
CA VAL A 425 -7.03 4.33 -3.67
C VAL A 425 -6.69 3.53 -2.41
N ALA A 426 -6.33 4.20 -1.33
CA ALA A 426 -6.01 3.59 -0.04
C ALA A 426 -7.19 2.75 0.49
N ARG A 427 -8.41 3.29 0.46
CA ARG A 427 -9.62 2.55 0.86
C ARG A 427 -9.80 1.27 0.03
N GLN A 428 -9.68 1.35 -1.30
CA GLN A 428 -9.90 0.16 -2.14
C GLN A 428 -8.80 -0.89 -1.96
N LYS A 429 -7.55 -0.48 -1.73
CA LYS A 429 -6.46 -1.41 -1.35
C LYS A 429 -6.78 -2.16 -0.07
N LEU A 430 -7.24 -1.45 0.97
CA LEU A 430 -7.62 -2.05 2.25
C LEU A 430 -8.84 -2.98 2.11
N ARG A 431 -9.83 -2.63 1.27
CA ARG A 431 -10.96 -3.54 0.96
C ARG A 431 -10.51 -4.79 0.22
N GLY A 432 -9.58 -4.65 -0.73
CA GLY A 432 -8.95 -5.76 -1.43
C GLY A 432 -8.27 -6.74 -0.46
N PHE A 433 -7.49 -6.19 0.47
CA PHE A 433 -6.84 -6.96 1.53
C PHE A 433 -7.84 -7.66 2.47
N LEU A 434 -8.86 -6.96 2.96
CA LEU A 434 -9.88 -7.58 3.82
C LEU A 434 -10.63 -8.73 3.14
N SER A 435 -10.80 -8.65 1.81
CA SER A 435 -11.41 -9.73 1.04
C SER A 435 -10.49 -10.95 0.92
N SER A 436 -9.17 -10.74 0.73
CA SER A 436 -8.23 -11.86 0.58
C SER A 436 -8.06 -12.67 1.87
N ILE A 437 -8.22 -12.04 3.04
CA ILE A 437 -8.17 -12.72 4.35
C ILE A 437 -9.54 -13.25 4.80
N GLY A 438 -10.56 -13.16 3.93
CA GLY A 438 -11.94 -13.63 4.13
C GLY A 438 -12.09 -15.01 4.77
N ARG A 439 -11.16 -15.92 4.42
CA ARG A 439 -11.18 -17.32 4.86
C ARG A 439 -10.49 -17.56 6.20
N SER A 440 -9.58 -16.69 6.61
CA SER A 440 -8.76 -16.87 7.82
C SER A 440 -9.32 -16.14 9.04
N VAL A 441 -10.20 -15.16 8.84
CA VAL A 441 -10.75 -14.30 9.89
C VAL A 441 -12.28 -14.43 9.93
N SER A 442 -12.87 -14.25 11.11
CA SER A 442 -14.33 -14.27 11.29
C SER A 442 -15.04 -13.31 10.33
N ALA A 443 -16.04 -13.81 9.60
CA ALA A 443 -16.85 -13.01 8.68
C ALA A 443 -17.50 -11.78 9.35
N ALA A 444 -17.85 -11.87 10.64
CA ALA A 444 -18.44 -10.76 11.40
C ALA A 444 -17.44 -9.61 11.64
N SER A 445 -16.17 -9.93 11.93
CA SER A 445 -15.12 -8.91 12.07
C SER A 445 -14.83 -8.23 10.74
N ILE A 446 -14.74 -9.01 9.66
CA ILE A 446 -14.50 -8.47 8.31
C ILE A 446 -15.61 -7.52 7.88
N ALA A 447 -16.88 -7.90 8.08
CA ALA A 447 -18.02 -7.06 7.74
C ALA A 447 -18.00 -5.74 8.53
N THR A 448 -17.59 -5.78 9.81
CA THR A 448 -17.47 -4.60 10.66
C THR A 448 -16.38 -3.65 10.14
N LEU A 449 -15.20 -4.19 9.82
CA LEU A 449 -14.09 -3.40 9.29
C LEU A 449 -14.37 -2.83 7.90
N GLN A 450 -15.07 -3.58 7.04
CA GLN A 450 -15.49 -3.08 5.73
C GLN A 450 -16.49 -1.93 5.86
N LYS A 451 -17.45 -2.02 6.78
CA LYS A 451 -18.37 -0.93 7.08
C LYS A 451 -17.64 0.31 7.61
N TYR A 452 -16.63 0.10 8.45
CA TYR A 452 -15.75 1.18 8.91
C TYR A 452 -15.03 1.86 7.73
N LEU A 453 -14.43 1.10 6.80
CA LEU A 453 -13.76 1.65 5.61
C LEU A 453 -14.72 2.45 4.71
N GLU A 454 -15.98 2.05 4.62
CA GLU A 454 -17.00 2.77 3.86
C GLU A 454 -17.36 4.11 4.48
N ASN A 455 -17.55 4.14 5.80
CA ASN A 455 -17.89 5.35 6.54
C ASN A 455 -16.78 6.42 6.48
N ARG A 456 -15.51 6.04 6.35
CA ARG A 456 -14.37 6.97 6.36
C ARG A 456 -14.27 7.92 5.17
N LEU A 457 -14.91 7.59 4.04
CA LEU A 457 -14.95 8.46 2.87
C LEU A 457 -16.31 9.08 2.59
N GLY A 458 -17.33 8.78 3.40
CA GLY A 458 -18.65 9.44 3.39
C GLY A 458 -19.11 9.87 1.99
N LEU A 459 -19.46 8.91 1.14
CA LEU A 459 -20.18 9.17 -0.11
C LEU A 459 -21.66 8.87 0.04
#